data_AF-A0AAV3HBV2-F1
#
_entry.id   AF-A0AAV3HBV2-F1
#
_cell.length_a   1.000
_cell.length_b   1.000
_cell.length_c   1.000
_cell.angle_alpha   90.00
_cell.angle_beta   90.00
_cell.angle_gamma   90.00
#
_symmetry.space_group_name_H-M   'P 1'
#
loop_
_entity.id
_entity.type
_entity.pdbx_description
1 polymer ?
#
loop_
_entity_poly.entity_id
_entity_poly.type
_entity_poly.pdbx_seq_one_letter_code
_entity_poly.pdbx_strand_id
1 'polypeptide(L)'
;MEQSRATPCTRQNVSSAIQNKINSHAFTVSHQDFSCHEQHLNCPITLCIPETGVFVRNAKNSEICSLYDHNALTELIRRNAPHPLSREPFVPEMIVSKDECHFNLIEQYFCILATQNICTRI
;
A
#
# COMPACT_ATOMS: atom_id res chain seq x y z
N MET A 1 -44.57 6.43 17.42
CA MET A 1 -43.97 6.04 16.13
C MET A 1 -42.56 6.60 16.13
N GLU A 2 -41.60 5.84 16.64
CA GLU A 2 -40.19 6.19 16.63
C GLU A 2 -39.48 5.24 15.69
N GLN A 3 -38.90 5.76 14.63
CA GLN A 3 -37.88 5.02 13.89
C GLN A 3 -36.78 6.00 13.50
N SER A 4 -35.85 6.12 14.43
CA SER A 4 -34.60 6.87 14.31
C SER A 4 -33.79 6.33 13.13
N ARG A 5 -33.60 7.18 12.13
CA ARG A 5 -32.74 6.95 10.98
C ARG A 5 -31.28 6.98 11.46
N ALA A 6 -30.63 5.82 11.49
CA ALA A 6 -29.20 5.72 11.79
C ALA A 6 -28.36 6.30 10.64
N THR A 7 -27.36 7.10 11.01
CA THR A 7 -26.45 7.87 10.15
C THR A 7 -25.51 6.98 9.34
N PRO A 8 -25.44 7.08 8.00
CA PRO A 8 -24.38 6.45 7.20
C PRO A 8 -23.40 7.52 6.67
N CYS A 9 -22.57 8.13 7.54
CA CYS A 9 -21.63 9.18 7.09
C CYS A 9 -20.14 8.89 7.37
N THR A 10 -19.79 7.93 8.24
CA THR A 10 -18.37 7.71 8.59
C THR A 10 -17.62 6.81 7.61
N ARG A 11 -18.30 5.87 6.91
CA ARG A 11 -17.62 4.91 6.02
C ARG A 11 -17.22 5.49 4.66
N GLN A 12 -18.02 6.41 4.11
CA GLN A 12 -17.74 7.00 2.80
C GLN A 12 -16.48 7.88 2.83
N ASN A 13 -16.21 8.55 3.95
CA ASN A 13 -15.06 9.45 4.10
C ASN A 13 -13.72 8.71 4.17
N VAL A 14 -13.69 7.48 4.73
CA VAL A 14 -12.45 6.70 4.83
C VAL A 14 -12.08 6.10 3.48
N SER A 15 -13.05 5.53 2.76
CA SER A 15 -12.81 4.99 1.41
C SER A 15 -12.34 6.07 0.43
N SER A 16 -12.93 7.26 0.47
CA SER A 16 -12.48 8.39 -0.36
C SER A 16 -11.08 8.88 0.03
N ALA A 17 -10.75 8.95 1.32
CA ALA A 17 -9.40 9.31 1.76
C ALA A 17 -8.33 8.29 1.30
N ILE A 18 -8.64 7.00 1.38
CA ILE A 18 -7.74 5.93 0.90
C ILE A 18 -7.58 6.06 -0.62
N GLN A 19 -8.67 6.22 -1.38
CA GLN A 19 -8.61 6.35 -2.83
C GLN A 19 -7.78 7.58 -3.26
N ASN A 20 -7.96 8.71 -2.57
CA ASN A 20 -7.15 9.90 -2.83
C ASN A 20 -5.67 9.63 -2.60
N LYS A 21 -5.29 8.95 -1.50
CA LYS A 21 -3.89 8.57 -1.27
C LYS A 21 -3.38 7.59 -2.33
N ILE A 22 -4.16 6.60 -2.73
CA ILE A 22 -3.79 5.65 -3.81
C ILE A 22 -3.45 6.44 -5.08
N ASN A 23 -4.33 7.36 -5.50
CA ASN A 23 -4.13 8.15 -6.71
C ASN A 23 -2.92 9.09 -6.59
N SER A 24 -2.70 9.71 -5.42
CA SER A 24 -1.57 10.64 -5.22
C SER A 24 -0.20 9.97 -5.09
N HIS A 25 -0.16 8.70 -4.70
CA HIS A 25 1.09 7.95 -4.49
C HIS A 25 1.33 6.88 -5.58
N ALA A 26 0.47 6.81 -6.59
CA ALA A 26 0.66 5.96 -7.74
C ALA A 26 1.82 6.46 -8.61
N PHE A 27 2.60 5.53 -9.12
CA PHE A 27 3.74 5.83 -9.98
C PHE A 27 3.90 4.74 -11.06
N THR A 28 4.52 5.12 -12.18
CA THR A 28 4.88 4.16 -13.22
C THR A 28 6.04 3.28 -12.76
N VAL A 29 5.88 1.97 -12.85
CA VAL A 29 6.89 1.00 -12.43
C VAL A 29 7.86 0.76 -13.57
N SER A 30 9.09 1.24 -13.41
CA SER A 30 10.20 0.95 -14.31
C SER A 30 11.18 0.03 -13.61
N HIS A 31 11.64 -1.03 -14.28
CA HIS A 31 12.57 -2.00 -13.71
C HIS A 31 13.92 -1.35 -13.37
N GLN A 32 14.28 -0.27 -14.08
CA GLN A 32 15.52 0.47 -13.86
C GLN A 32 15.50 1.29 -12.56
N ASP A 33 14.31 1.55 -12.01
CA ASP A 33 14.15 2.32 -10.77
C ASP A 33 14.40 1.47 -9.52
N PHE A 34 14.47 0.15 -9.66
CA PHE A 34 14.59 -0.78 -8.54
C PHE A 34 15.89 -1.58 -8.63
N SER A 35 16.58 -1.71 -7.49
CA SER A 35 17.80 -2.53 -7.39
C SER A 35 17.51 -4.02 -7.15
N CYS A 36 16.28 -4.48 -7.35
CA CYS A 36 15.83 -5.84 -7.04
C CYS A 36 15.43 -6.63 -8.29
N HIS A 37 15.35 -7.96 -8.13
CA HIS A 37 14.86 -8.84 -9.19
C HIS A 37 13.34 -8.67 -9.38
N GLU A 38 12.87 -8.84 -10.61
CA GLU A 38 11.47 -8.68 -11.04
C GLU A 38 10.44 -9.41 -10.17
N GLN A 39 10.84 -10.55 -9.58
CA GLN A 39 9.98 -11.36 -8.71
C GLN A 39 9.50 -10.60 -7.47
N HIS A 40 10.27 -9.63 -6.98
CA HIS A 40 9.92 -8.81 -5.81
C HIS A 40 8.97 -7.66 -6.16
N LEU A 41 8.75 -7.39 -7.46
CA LEU A 41 7.84 -6.35 -7.96
C LEU A 41 6.45 -6.90 -8.30
N ASN A 42 6.23 -8.20 -8.14
CA ASN A 42 4.93 -8.80 -8.43
C ASN A 42 3.86 -8.32 -7.45
N CYS A 43 2.75 -7.82 -8.00
CA CYS A 43 1.59 -7.47 -7.20
C CYS A 43 0.99 -8.73 -6.55
N PRO A 44 0.72 -8.73 -5.23
CA PRO A 44 0.11 -9.88 -4.55
C PRO A 44 -1.30 -10.23 -5.02
N ILE A 45 -1.99 -9.33 -5.74
CA ILE A 45 -3.35 -9.53 -6.25
C ILE A 45 -3.32 -10.11 -7.66
N THR A 46 -2.57 -9.47 -8.57
CA THR A 46 -2.54 -9.86 -10.00
C THR A 46 -1.47 -10.89 -10.32
N LEU A 47 -0.49 -11.08 -9.41
CA LEU A 47 0.68 -11.93 -9.59
C LEU A 47 1.55 -11.55 -10.80
N CYS A 48 1.50 -10.27 -11.20
CA CYS A 48 2.30 -9.69 -12.27
C CYS A 48 2.92 -8.37 -11.81
N ILE A 49 3.96 -7.91 -12.52
CA ILE A 49 4.52 -6.58 -12.33
C ILE A 49 3.52 -5.56 -12.89
N PRO A 50 3.01 -4.62 -12.08
CA PRO A 50 2.04 -3.64 -12.56
C PRO A 50 2.72 -2.55 -13.38
N GLU A 51 2.02 -1.99 -14.38
CA GLU A 51 2.50 -0.81 -15.11
C GLU A 51 2.46 0.45 -14.22
N THR A 52 1.36 0.60 -13.48
CA THR A 52 1.17 1.65 -12.47
C THR A 52 1.02 1.01 -11.10
N GLY A 53 2.00 1.28 -10.25
CA GLY A 53 2.14 0.67 -8.93
C GLY A 53 1.87 1.64 -7.80
N VAL A 54 1.48 1.09 -6.65
CA VAL A 54 1.34 1.80 -5.37
C VAL A 54 1.94 0.94 -4.28
N PHE A 55 2.77 1.51 -3.42
CA PHE A 55 3.27 0.79 -2.25
C PHE A 55 2.26 0.80 -1.11
N VAL A 56 2.06 -0.37 -0.52
CA VAL A 56 1.14 -0.57 0.59
C VAL A 56 1.81 -1.38 1.70
N ARG A 57 1.70 -0.94 2.94
CA ARG A 57 2.13 -1.69 4.14
C ARG A 57 1.36 -2.99 4.25
N ASN A 58 2.05 -4.07 4.60
CA ASN A 58 1.44 -5.40 4.70
C ASN A 58 0.41 -5.53 5.84
N ALA A 59 0.51 -4.65 6.85
CA ALA A 59 -0.43 -4.47 7.95
C ALA A 59 -0.32 -3.03 8.48
N LYS A 60 -1.28 -2.58 9.32
CA LYS A 60 -1.32 -1.19 9.81
C LYS A 60 -0.01 -0.72 10.43
N ASN A 61 0.60 -1.57 11.25
CA ASN A 61 1.84 -1.28 11.97
C ASN A 61 3.06 -1.99 11.37
N SER A 62 2.95 -2.51 10.14
CA SER A 62 4.08 -3.17 9.49
C SER A 62 5.02 -2.13 8.89
N GLU A 63 6.31 -2.36 9.09
CA GLU A 63 7.36 -1.66 8.36
C GLU A 63 7.58 -2.26 6.98
N ILE A 64 7.05 -3.46 6.72
CA ILE A 64 7.15 -4.13 5.42
C ILE A 64 6.04 -3.61 4.52
N CYS A 65 6.41 -3.22 3.32
CA CYS A 65 5.51 -2.80 2.26
C CYS A 65 5.61 -3.74 1.06
N SER A 66 4.62 -3.73 0.18
CA SER A 66 4.61 -4.48 -1.07
C SER A 66 4.04 -3.61 -2.18
N LEU A 67 4.48 -3.88 -3.40
CA LEU A 67 3.98 -3.18 -4.59
C LEU A 67 2.64 -3.77 -5.01
N TYR A 68 1.63 -2.92 -5.21
CA TYR A 68 0.32 -3.32 -5.68
C TYR A 68 0.00 -2.65 -7.01
N ASP A 69 -0.73 -3.35 -7.87
CA ASP A 69 -1.36 -2.77 -9.05
C ASP A 69 -2.42 -1.75 -8.62
N HIS A 70 -2.33 -0.55 -9.18
CA HIS A 70 -3.24 0.56 -8.87
C HIS A 70 -4.72 0.19 -9.06
N ASN A 71 -5.05 -0.46 -10.18
CA ASN A 71 -6.44 -0.77 -10.54
C ASN A 71 -6.98 -1.92 -9.70
N ALA A 72 -6.17 -2.95 -9.48
CA ALA A 72 -6.54 -4.09 -8.64
C ALA A 72 -6.76 -3.66 -7.18
N LEU A 73 -5.89 -2.80 -6.65
CA LEU A 73 -6.04 -2.23 -5.30
C LEU A 73 -7.30 -1.36 -5.21
N THR A 74 -7.53 -0.48 -6.18
CA THR A 74 -8.73 0.38 -6.25
C THR A 74 -10.02 -0.45 -6.25
N GLU A 75 -10.09 -1.52 -7.05
CA GLU A 75 -11.26 -2.42 -7.05
C GLU A 75 -11.46 -3.12 -5.70
N LEU A 76 -10.36 -3.48 -5.03
CA LEU A 76 -10.40 -4.14 -3.73
C LEU A 76 -10.95 -3.19 -2.65
N ILE A 77 -10.51 -1.93 -2.64
CA ILE A 77 -11.05 -0.87 -1.77
C ILE A 77 -12.53 -0.61 -2.08
N ARG A 78 -12.91 -0.49 -3.37
CA ARG A 78 -14.30 -0.26 -3.79
C ARG A 78 -15.25 -1.36 -3.32
N ARG A 79 -14.78 -2.60 -3.29
CA ARG A 79 -15.54 -3.77 -2.81
C ARG A 79 -15.52 -3.91 -1.28
N ASN A 80 -14.82 -3.02 -0.58
CA ASN A 80 -14.62 -3.08 0.87
C ASN A 80 -14.04 -4.45 1.30
N ALA A 81 -13.15 -5.01 0.47
CA ALA A 81 -12.46 -6.25 0.78
C ALA A 81 -11.29 -5.99 1.75
N PRO A 82 -10.97 -6.95 2.63
CA PRO A 82 -9.85 -6.80 3.56
C PRO A 82 -8.50 -6.92 2.85
N HIS A 83 -7.45 -6.42 3.50
CA HIS A 83 -6.08 -6.51 3.01
C HIS A 83 -5.70 -7.98 2.72
N PRO A 84 -5.11 -8.29 1.55
CA PRO A 84 -4.91 -9.69 1.13
C PRO A 84 -3.97 -10.47 2.05
N LEU A 85 -2.98 -9.81 2.65
CA LEU A 85 -2.03 -10.41 3.61
C LEU A 85 -2.57 -10.40 5.04
N SER A 86 -2.67 -9.24 5.69
CA SER A 86 -3.09 -9.13 7.10
C SER A 86 -4.57 -9.44 7.39
N ARG A 87 -5.44 -9.43 6.38
CA ARG A 87 -6.91 -9.49 6.52
C ARG A 87 -7.52 -8.33 7.31
N GLU A 88 -6.75 -7.28 7.59
CA GLU A 88 -7.23 -6.05 8.23
C GLU A 88 -8.01 -5.17 7.22
N PRO A 89 -8.95 -4.31 7.68
CA PRO A 89 -9.47 -3.26 6.82
C PRO A 89 -8.34 -2.29 6.44
N PHE A 90 -8.38 -1.79 5.21
CA PHE A 90 -7.43 -0.77 4.79
C PHE A 90 -7.63 0.52 5.58
N VAL A 91 -6.52 1.14 5.93
CA VAL A 91 -6.48 2.47 6.52
C VAL A 91 -5.53 3.35 5.70
N PRO A 92 -5.74 4.68 5.64
CA PRO A 92 -4.92 5.56 4.81
C PRO A 92 -3.41 5.47 5.10
N GLU A 93 -3.01 5.16 6.33
CA GLU A 93 -1.61 5.05 6.75
C GLU A 93 -0.89 3.84 6.14
N MET A 94 -1.64 2.85 5.62
CA MET A 94 -1.06 1.74 4.87
C MET A 94 -0.56 2.17 3.49
N ILE A 95 -1.13 3.22 2.88
CA ILE A 95 -0.70 3.72 1.56
C ILE A 95 0.50 4.64 1.76
N VAL A 96 1.64 4.27 1.16
CA VAL A 96 2.91 4.97 1.32
C VAL A 96 3.46 5.44 -0.02
N SER A 97 4.25 6.52 0.00
CA SER A 97 4.89 7.04 -1.20
C SER A 97 5.99 6.11 -1.71
N LYS A 98 6.36 6.27 -2.98
CA LYS A 98 7.51 5.59 -3.59
C LYS A 98 8.80 5.84 -2.81
N ASP A 99 8.97 7.07 -2.31
CA ASP A 99 10.19 7.50 -1.63
C ASP A 99 10.28 7.07 -0.17
N GLU A 100 9.21 6.50 0.41
CA GLU A 100 9.21 5.99 1.78
C GLU A 100 9.50 4.49 1.86
N CYS A 101 9.29 3.73 0.78
CA CYS A 101 9.37 2.28 0.76
C CYS A 101 10.55 1.82 -0.10
N HIS A 102 11.60 1.29 0.54
CA HIS A 102 12.85 0.93 -0.12
C HIS A 102 13.11 -0.56 -0.07
N PHE A 103 13.80 -1.07 -1.09
CA PHE A 103 14.21 -2.48 -1.11
C PHE A 103 15.45 -2.69 -0.23
N ASN A 104 15.35 -3.58 0.75
CA ASN A 104 16.49 -4.04 1.53
C ASN A 104 17.19 -5.18 0.77
N LEU A 105 18.40 -4.94 0.28
CA LEU A 105 19.17 -5.93 -0.48
C LEU A 105 19.63 -7.14 0.35
N ILE A 106 19.78 -6.97 1.67
CA ILE A 106 20.23 -8.04 2.58
C ILE A 106 19.05 -8.98 2.85
N GLU A 107 17.93 -8.40 3.26
CA GLU A 107 16.74 -9.16 3.67
C GLU A 107 15.79 -9.51 2.52
N GLN A 108 16.02 -8.91 1.34
CA GLN A 108 15.27 -9.14 0.09
C GLN A 108 13.77 -8.83 0.17
N TYR A 109 13.39 -7.79 0.92
CA TYR A 109 12.02 -7.28 0.96
C TYR A 109 11.99 -5.74 0.96
N PHE A 110 10.83 -5.19 0.62
CA PHE A 110 10.57 -3.77 0.72
C PHE A 110 10.18 -3.37 2.15
N CYS A 111 10.82 -2.33 2.68
CA CYS A 111 10.51 -1.79 3.99
C CYS A 111 10.57 -0.27 4.04
N ILE A 112 9.82 0.28 4.97
CA ILE A 112 9.77 1.70 5.27
C ILE A 112 10.94 2.00 6.18
N LEU A 113 11.87 2.82 5.71
CA LEU A 113 12.93 3.33 6.55
C LEU A 113 12.31 4.40 7.45
N ALA A 114 12.00 4.03 8.69
CA ALA A 114 11.71 5.04 9.69
C ALA A 114 12.92 5.97 9.78
N THR A 115 12.71 7.28 9.64
CA THR A 115 13.70 8.31 9.99
C THR A 115 13.99 8.28 11.48
N GLN A 116 14.64 7.22 11.96
CA GLN A 116 15.29 7.05 13.25
C GLN A 116 16.29 5.90 13.12
N ASN A 117 17.38 6.11 12.39
CA ASN A 117 18.73 5.85 12.86
C ASN A 117 19.72 6.14 11.73
N ILE A 118 20.53 7.16 12.01
CA ILE A 118 21.74 7.50 11.28
C ILE A 118 22.58 6.22 11.16
N CYS A 119 22.67 5.63 9.97
CA CYS A 119 23.70 4.67 9.64
C CYS A 119 25.06 5.38 9.58
N THR A 120 25.62 5.70 10.76
CA THR A 120 27.06 5.90 10.97
C THR A 120 27.54 4.93 12.04
N ARG A 121 27.74 3.69 11.60
CA ARG A 121 28.75 2.72 12.07
C ARG A 121 29.01 1.91 10.80
N ILE A 122 30.18 1.93 10.16
CA ILE A 122 31.56 1.79 10.63
C ILE A 122 32.46 2.68 9.76
#